data_AF-J4GMW8-F1
#
_entry.id   AF-J4GMW8-F1
#
_cell.length_a   1.000
_cell.length_b   1.000
_cell.length_c   1.000
_cell.angle_alpha   90.00
_cell.angle_beta   90.00
_cell.angle_gamma   90.00
#
_symmetry.space_group_name_H-M   'P 1'
#
loop_
_entity.id
_entity.type
_entity.pdbx_description
1 polymer ?
#
loop_
_entity_poly.entity_id
_entity_poly.type
_entity_poly.pdbx_seq_one_letter_code
_entity_poly.pdbx_strand_id
1 'polypeptide(L)'
;MDFSRTPAPLAGSSHVCTNPSVTASMGTADAVEHTSVPCSGARAKRRCKYTTIAVDPSVPSLPMTQFGDFAPLCHTVPSYPWCNLFYRQLEDNDRSVLVSISADPASAPVGVNPYCGTLRLGHDHSSGNVANIVVCAVSIVFVGWLLFLARRRKAAVGRIEFCQFLTLYFLTLPFQLITTGSFLEQGSTPLTAITAVHAGLVAATFWALLGNALVSTQLVEDGTLASLIPFNFLILAFFAATTYISLDVGFTLTHVFGPSNPPQNLHSVPVFVLTSIWPGAAAIIYFLLMIYVVLGILNEFRPIWYYVLAMILFVLSQLDYFLLNKVICEGTSAKIDGSFVATILETAAVGILYMGWRSITEGSWDENVYYPW
;
A
#
# COMPACT_ATOMS: atom_id res chain seq x y z
N MET A 1 57.85 3.88 -27.83
CA MET A 1 58.26 4.88 -28.83
C MET A 1 57.08 5.79 -29.04
N ASP A 2 57.18 6.99 -28.48
CA ASP A 2 56.27 8.12 -28.66
C ASP A 2 55.99 8.41 -30.14
N PHE A 3 54.81 8.95 -30.43
CA PHE A 3 54.74 10.24 -31.12
C PHE A 3 53.38 10.90 -30.91
N SER A 4 53.39 11.98 -30.14
CA SER A 4 52.36 13.00 -30.02
C SER A 4 52.16 13.75 -31.35
N ARG A 5 50.97 14.28 -31.60
CA ARG A 5 50.75 15.56 -32.32
C ARG A 5 49.30 16.05 -32.16
N THR A 6 49.12 17.08 -31.35
CA THR A 6 48.13 18.15 -31.56
C THR A 6 48.71 19.18 -32.53
N PRO A 7 47.84 19.94 -33.24
CA PRO A 7 47.64 21.34 -32.83
C PRO A 7 46.16 21.83 -32.94
N ALA A 8 45.84 22.88 -32.17
CA ALA A 8 44.60 23.69 -32.18
C ALA A 8 44.71 24.86 -33.20
N PRO A 9 43.89 25.94 -33.14
CA PRO A 9 42.41 26.10 -33.09
C PRO A 9 41.92 26.95 -34.31
N LEU A 10 40.61 27.26 -34.46
CA LEU A 10 40.08 28.61 -34.80
C LEU A 10 38.57 28.64 -35.17
N ALA A 11 37.96 29.74 -34.70
CA ALA A 11 36.84 30.50 -35.24
C ALA A 11 35.40 29.94 -35.14
N GLY A 12 34.60 30.62 -34.30
CA GLY A 12 33.16 30.42 -34.19
C GLY A 12 32.33 31.19 -35.21
N SER A 13 31.03 30.93 -35.19
CA SER A 13 29.99 31.93 -35.45
C SER A 13 28.66 31.36 -34.93
N SER A 14 28.24 31.85 -33.76
CA SER A 14 26.90 31.62 -33.24
C SER A 14 25.92 32.48 -34.05
N HIS A 15 25.16 31.87 -34.97
CA HIS A 15 24.02 32.54 -35.58
C HIS A 15 22.79 32.35 -34.71
N VAL A 16 22.54 33.34 -33.85
CA VAL A 16 21.25 33.56 -33.19
C VAL A 16 20.28 34.06 -34.24
N CYS A 17 19.26 33.26 -34.57
CA CYS A 17 18.13 33.74 -35.36
C CYS A 17 17.16 34.47 -34.42
N THR A 18 17.04 35.77 -34.63
CA THR A 18 16.09 36.68 -33.99
C THR A 18 14.65 36.36 -34.43
N ASN A 19 13.72 36.34 -33.46
CA ASN A 19 12.28 36.25 -33.71
C ASN A 19 11.77 37.52 -34.41
N PRO A 20 10.93 37.42 -35.46
CA PRO A 20 9.99 38.48 -35.77
C PRO A 20 8.73 38.30 -34.92
N SER A 21 8.38 39.36 -34.23
CA SER A 21 7.14 39.64 -33.53
C SER A 21 5.89 39.26 -34.35
N VAL A 22 5.01 38.44 -33.76
CA VAL A 22 3.60 38.33 -34.18
C VAL A 22 2.70 38.45 -32.95
N THR A 23 1.79 39.40 -33.08
CA THR A 23 0.74 39.89 -32.20
C THR A 23 -0.11 38.82 -31.49
N ALA A 24 -0.43 39.10 -30.24
CA ALA A 24 -1.41 38.38 -29.42
C ALA A 24 -2.84 38.55 -29.97
N SER A 25 -3.59 37.44 -30.01
CA SER A 25 -5.06 37.44 -29.90
C SER A 25 -5.49 36.28 -29.01
N MET A 26 -6.38 36.59 -28.06
CA MET A 26 -6.90 35.72 -26.99
C MET A 26 -7.53 34.41 -27.49
N GLY A 27 -7.30 33.31 -26.75
CA GLY A 27 -8.07 32.06 -26.83
C GLY A 27 -7.31 30.83 -26.32
N THR A 28 -7.67 30.36 -25.12
CA THR A 28 -7.42 29.02 -24.52
C THR A 28 -6.01 28.42 -24.62
N ALA A 29 -5.30 28.40 -23.48
CA ALA A 29 -3.97 27.83 -23.35
C ALA A 29 -4.01 26.30 -23.22
N ASP A 30 -3.66 25.59 -24.29
CA ASP A 30 -3.13 24.23 -24.24
C ASP A 30 -1.60 24.30 -24.27
N ALA A 31 -0.94 23.63 -23.33
CA ALA A 31 0.51 23.57 -23.22
C ALA A 31 1.09 22.65 -24.30
N VAL A 32 1.84 23.22 -25.25
CA VAL A 32 2.57 22.46 -26.28
C VAL A 32 4.00 22.23 -25.81
N GLU A 33 4.35 20.97 -25.53
CA GLU A 33 5.73 20.56 -25.24
C GLU A 33 6.47 20.29 -26.57
N HIS A 34 7.48 21.11 -26.86
CA HIS A 34 8.27 21.00 -28.09
C HIS A 34 9.53 20.15 -27.86
N THR A 35 9.53 18.90 -28.32
CA THR A 35 10.74 18.08 -28.44
C THR A 35 11.33 18.19 -29.86
N SER A 36 12.55 18.71 -29.98
CA SER A 36 13.27 18.85 -31.26
C SER A 36 14.08 17.59 -31.59
N VAL A 37 13.82 16.98 -32.75
CA VAL A 37 14.64 15.89 -33.30
C VAL A 37 15.68 16.45 -34.28
N PRO A 38 16.98 16.11 -34.19
CA PRO A 38 17.98 16.60 -35.13
C PRO A 38 17.94 15.79 -36.44
N CYS A 39 17.71 16.47 -37.56
CA CYS A 39 17.82 15.89 -38.90
C CYS A 39 19.29 15.89 -39.37
N SER A 40 19.86 14.71 -39.60
CA SER A 40 21.13 14.52 -40.32
C SER A 40 20.88 14.46 -41.82
N GLY A 41 21.63 15.21 -42.62
CA GLY A 41 21.66 15.04 -44.07
C GLY A 41 21.71 16.34 -44.87
N ALA A 42 22.79 16.51 -45.63
CA ALA A 42 23.01 17.64 -46.51
C ALA A 42 22.02 17.66 -47.69
N ARG A 43 21.60 18.90 -48.04
CA ARG A 43 21.03 19.28 -49.34
C ARG A 43 19.55 18.92 -49.58
N ALA A 44 18.64 19.68 -48.97
CA ALA A 44 17.34 20.01 -49.59
C ALA A 44 16.66 21.22 -48.92
N LYS A 45 16.80 22.41 -49.51
CA LYS A 45 15.85 23.52 -49.34
C LYS A 45 14.50 23.08 -49.92
N ARG A 46 13.46 22.92 -49.09
CA ARG A 46 12.06 23.33 -49.35
C ARG A 46 11.06 22.71 -48.35
N ARG A 47 10.32 23.59 -47.65
CA ARG A 47 9.04 23.38 -46.94
C ARG A 47 9.03 22.30 -45.83
N CYS A 48 9.18 22.75 -44.58
CA CYS A 48 8.58 22.06 -43.43
C CYS A 48 7.05 22.13 -43.60
N LYS A 49 6.44 21.05 -44.09
CA LYS A 49 5.02 20.81 -43.84
C LYS A 49 4.92 20.48 -42.35
N TYR A 50 4.15 21.26 -41.61
CA TYR A 50 3.61 20.81 -40.33
C TYR A 50 2.66 19.67 -40.65
N THR A 51 3.11 18.44 -40.42
CA THR A 51 2.21 17.30 -40.35
C THR A 51 1.50 17.43 -39.01
N THR A 52 0.29 17.99 -39.02
CA THR A 52 -0.62 17.82 -37.89
C THR A 52 -0.88 16.33 -37.78
N ILE A 53 -0.28 15.69 -36.78
CA ILE A 53 -0.62 14.31 -36.43
C ILE A 53 -2.08 14.40 -35.96
N ALA A 54 -3.01 13.96 -36.80
CA ALA A 54 -4.37 13.72 -36.38
C ALA A 54 -4.29 12.64 -35.30
N VAL A 55 -4.65 13.00 -34.07
CA VAL A 55 -4.87 12.02 -33.00
C VAL A 55 -5.98 11.10 -33.49
N ASP A 56 -5.66 9.83 -33.64
CA ASP A 56 -6.60 8.80 -34.04
C ASP A 56 -7.73 8.74 -32.98
N PRO A 57 -8.99 8.99 -33.35
CA PRO A 57 -10.12 8.97 -32.40
C PRO A 57 -10.42 7.54 -31.90
N SER A 58 -9.71 6.51 -32.36
CA SER A 58 -9.83 5.13 -31.90
C SER A 58 -8.91 4.74 -30.74
N VAL A 59 -8.04 5.64 -30.28
CA VAL A 59 -7.29 5.42 -29.03
C VAL A 59 -8.22 5.80 -27.86
N PRO A 60 -8.66 4.85 -27.01
CA PRO A 60 -9.35 5.21 -25.79
C PRO A 60 -8.42 6.14 -25.02
N SER A 61 -8.87 7.37 -24.74
CA SER A 61 -8.21 8.23 -23.77
C SER A 61 -7.97 7.39 -22.52
N LEU A 62 -6.71 7.20 -22.13
CA LEU A 62 -6.37 6.61 -20.83
C LEU A 62 -7.27 7.29 -19.80
N PRO A 63 -8.14 6.54 -19.10
CA PRO A 63 -9.04 7.17 -18.14
C PRO A 63 -8.16 7.93 -17.16
N MET A 64 -8.38 9.25 -17.05
CA MET A 64 -7.74 10.03 -16.00
C MET A 64 -8.11 9.38 -14.68
N THR A 65 -7.13 8.76 -14.02
CA THR A 65 -7.35 8.09 -12.74
C THR A 65 -7.72 9.15 -11.71
N GLN A 66 -8.92 9.03 -11.15
CA GLN A 66 -9.40 9.92 -10.10
C GLN A 66 -8.97 9.38 -8.73
N PHE A 67 -8.84 10.28 -7.75
CA PHE A 67 -8.65 9.88 -6.36
C PHE A 67 -9.81 8.98 -5.91
N GLY A 68 -9.48 7.79 -5.41
CA GLY A 68 -10.47 6.77 -5.02
C GLY A 68 -10.75 5.71 -6.08
N ASP A 69 -10.11 5.76 -7.26
CA ASP A 69 -10.22 4.71 -8.27
C ASP A 69 -9.33 3.52 -7.94
N PHE A 70 -9.94 2.33 -7.85
CA PHE A 70 -9.21 1.09 -7.61
C PHE A 70 -8.79 0.36 -8.87
N ALA A 71 -9.34 0.72 -10.05
CA ALA A 71 -8.98 0.12 -11.33
C ALA A 71 -7.46 -0.05 -11.52
N PRO A 72 -6.61 1.00 -11.43
CA PRO A 72 -5.17 0.83 -11.64
C PRO A 72 -4.54 -0.15 -10.64
N LEU A 73 -4.96 -0.12 -9.37
CA LEU A 73 -4.45 -1.02 -8.34
C LEU A 73 -4.88 -2.47 -8.60
N CYS A 74 -6.14 -2.69 -8.95
CA CYS A 74 -6.66 -4.03 -9.25
C CYS A 74 -6.10 -4.63 -10.53
N HIS A 75 -5.71 -3.79 -11.50
CA HIS A 75 -5.04 -4.24 -12.71
C HIS A 75 -3.55 -4.54 -12.50
N THR A 76 -2.85 -3.75 -11.68
CA THR A 76 -1.38 -3.77 -11.61
C THR A 76 -0.81 -4.45 -10.37
N VAL A 77 -1.58 -4.60 -9.30
CA VAL A 77 -1.14 -5.22 -8.04
C VAL A 77 -1.80 -6.60 -7.91
N PRO A 78 -1.05 -7.69 -8.20
CA PRO A 78 -1.55 -9.04 -8.00
C PRO A 78 -1.98 -9.27 -6.54
N SER A 79 -3.10 -9.96 -6.35
CA SER A 79 -3.61 -10.32 -5.03
C SER A 79 -3.88 -9.12 -4.12
N TYR A 80 -4.37 -8.01 -4.69
CA TYR A 80 -4.86 -6.87 -3.92
C TYR A 80 -6.25 -7.17 -3.34
N PRO A 81 -6.39 -7.36 -2.01
CA PRO A 81 -7.59 -7.97 -1.42
C PRO A 81 -8.85 -7.13 -1.61
N TRP A 82 -8.72 -5.79 -1.66
CA TRP A 82 -9.88 -4.89 -1.78
C TRP A 82 -10.59 -5.04 -3.13
N CYS A 83 -9.93 -5.58 -4.15
CA CYS A 83 -10.54 -5.89 -5.44
C CYS A 83 -11.64 -6.94 -5.34
N ASN A 84 -11.64 -7.81 -4.33
CA ASN A 84 -12.70 -8.79 -4.10
C ASN A 84 -14.07 -8.10 -3.90
N LEU A 85 -14.09 -6.92 -3.29
CA LEU A 85 -15.32 -6.14 -3.09
C LEU A 85 -15.89 -5.68 -4.43
N PHE A 86 -15.03 -5.14 -5.29
CA PHE A 86 -15.43 -4.63 -6.60
C PHE A 86 -15.74 -5.74 -7.60
N TYR A 87 -15.08 -6.89 -7.51
CA TYR A 87 -15.41 -8.05 -8.33
C TYR A 87 -16.87 -8.48 -8.12
N ARG A 88 -17.32 -8.57 -6.86
CA ARG A 88 -18.72 -8.86 -6.52
C ARG A 88 -19.66 -7.78 -7.06
N GLN A 89 -19.31 -6.51 -6.84
CA GLN A 89 -20.10 -5.38 -7.34
C GLN A 89 -20.28 -5.44 -8.86
N LEU A 90 -19.23 -5.75 -9.62
CA LEU A 90 -19.28 -5.89 -11.08
C LEU A 90 -20.09 -7.11 -11.52
N GLU A 91 -19.97 -8.23 -10.83
CA GLU A 91 -20.76 -9.43 -11.13
C GLU A 91 -22.27 -9.16 -11.07
N ASP A 92 -22.71 -8.38 -10.08
CA ASP A 92 -24.12 -8.05 -9.88
C ASP A 92 -24.62 -6.88 -10.77
N ASN A 93 -23.75 -5.92 -11.15
CA ASN A 93 -24.15 -4.69 -11.85
C ASN A 93 -23.75 -4.62 -13.34
N ASP A 94 -22.52 -5.02 -13.69
CA ASP A 94 -22.02 -4.98 -15.07
C ASP A 94 -20.91 -6.01 -15.31
N ARG A 95 -21.33 -7.26 -15.56
CA ARG A 95 -20.42 -8.38 -15.83
C ARG A 95 -19.60 -8.19 -17.11
N SER A 96 -20.01 -7.31 -18.03
CA SER A 96 -19.29 -7.09 -19.29
C SER A 96 -17.88 -6.52 -19.10
N VAL A 97 -17.64 -5.89 -17.94
CA VAL A 97 -16.34 -5.36 -17.53
C VAL A 97 -15.35 -6.47 -17.15
N LEU A 98 -15.84 -7.62 -16.69
CA LEU A 98 -15.01 -8.77 -16.30
C LEU A 98 -14.58 -9.54 -17.56
N VAL A 99 -13.32 -9.35 -17.96
CA VAL A 99 -12.74 -9.88 -19.19
C VAL A 99 -11.50 -10.73 -18.91
N SER A 100 -11.01 -11.43 -19.92
CA SER A 100 -9.80 -12.26 -19.82
C SER A 100 -9.88 -13.25 -18.65
N ILE A 101 -8.84 -13.32 -17.81
CA ILE A 101 -8.75 -14.22 -16.65
C ILE A 101 -9.77 -13.91 -15.54
N SER A 102 -10.43 -12.75 -15.57
CA SER A 102 -11.51 -12.41 -14.63
C SER A 102 -12.90 -12.71 -15.17
N ALA A 103 -13.04 -13.21 -16.41
CA ALA A 103 -14.35 -13.50 -17.00
C ALA A 103 -15.05 -14.73 -16.37
N ASP A 104 -14.26 -15.69 -15.90
CA ASP A 104 -14.71 -16.90 -15.23
C ASP A 104 -14.40 -16.85 -13.72
N PRO A 105 -15.41 -16.62 -12.86
CA PRO A 105 -15.22 -16.58 -11.40
C PRO A 105 -14.62 -17.85 -10.79
N ALA A 106 -14.83 -19.00 -11.43
CA ALA A 106 -14.35 -20.30 -10.95
C ALA A 106 -12.83 -20.45 -11.08
N SER A 107 -12.19 -19.77 -12.03
CA SER A 107 -10.74 -19.83 -12.25
C SER A 107 -10.03 -18.53 -11.87
N ALA A 108 -10.76 -17.42 -11.82
CA ALA A 108 -10.21 -16.08 -11.66
C ALA A 108 -9.27 -15.92 -10.45
N PRO A 109 -8.15 -15.19 -10.61
CA PRO A 109 -7.28 -14.81 -9.51
C PRO A 109 -7.90 -13.67 -8.68
N VAL A 110 -7.31 -13.37 -7.52
CA VAL A 110 -7.66 -12.18 -6.72
C VAL A 110 -7.25 -10.92 -7.48
N GLY A 111 -8.23 -10.10 -7.88
CA GLY A 111 -8.04 -8.88 -8.67
C GLY A 111 -9.23 -8.62 -9.61
N VAL A 112 -9.20 -7.51 -10.34
CA VAL A 112 -10.14 -7.23 -11.43
C VAL A 112 -9.34 -7.00 -12.70
N ASN A 113 -9.48 -7.92 -13.66
CA ASN A 113 -8.73 -7.95 -14.91
C ASN A 113 -7.20 -7.76 -14.71
N PRO A 114 -6.54 -8.47 -13.77
CA PRO A 114 -5.14 -8.20 -13.48
C PRO A 114 -4.24 -8.61 -14.66
N TYR A 115 -3.12 -7.90 -14.85
CA TYR A 115 -2.11 -8.28 -15.85
C TYR A 115 -1.49 -9.65 -15.54
N CYS A 116 -1.33 -9.94 -14.26
CA CYS A 116 -0.81 -11.19 -13.75
C CYS A 116 -1.49 -11.51 -12.42
N GLY A 117 -1.86 -12.78 -12.21
CA GLY A 117 -2.46 -13.22 -10.95
C GLY A 117 -2.53 -14.74 -10.86
N THR A 118 -2.36 -15.25 -9.64
CA THR A 118 -2.37 -16.69 -9.37
C THR A 118 -3.81 -17.23 -9.38
N LEU A 119 -4.10 -18.13 -10.32
CA LEU A 119 -5.43 -18.74 -10.48
C LEU A 119 -5.90 -19.44 -9.21
N ARG A 120 -7.22 -19.62 -9.08
CA ARG A 120 -7.82 -20.31 -7.93
C ARG A 120 -7.22 -21.70 -7.73
N LEU A 121 -7.01 -22.08 -6.47
CA LEU A 121 -6.54 -23.40 -6.09
C LEU A 121 -7.35 -24.50 -6.81
N GLY A 122 -6.63 -25.43 -7.46
CA GLY A 122 -7.23 -26.57 -8.15
C GLY A 122 -7.61 -26.33 -9.62
N HIS A 123 -7.45 -25.12 -10.15
CA HIS A 123 -7.64 -24.82 -11.58
C HIS A 123 -6.28 -24.75 -12.28
N ASP A 124 -6.14 -25.38 -13.45
CA ASP A 124 -4.92 -25.38 -14.28
C ASP A 124 -3.62 -25.72 -13.50
N HIS A 125 -3.69 -26.73 -12.62
CA HIS A 125 -2.58 -27.11 -11.72
C HIS A 125 -2.08 -25.98 -10.79
N SER A 126 -2.89 -24.94 -10.57
CA SER A 126 -2.59 -23.87 -9.61
C SER A 126 -2.70 -24.37 -8.17
N SER A 127 -1.65 -24.10 -7.39
CA SER A 127 -1.61 -24.33 -5.94
C SER A 127 -2.17 -23.15 -5.13
N GLY A 128 -2.82 -22.18 -5.79
CA GLY A 128 -3.13 -20.88 -5.18
C GLY A 128 -1.84 -20.12 -4.83
N ASN A 129 -1.98 -19.02 -4.09
CA ASN A 129 -0.84 -18.18 -3.70
C ASN A 129 -0.04 -18.81 -2.54
N VAL A 130 0.58 -19.97 -2.80
CA VAL A 130 1.21 -20.83 -1.80
C VAL A 130 2.30 -20.12 -0.99
N ALA A 131 3.07 -19.24 -1.64
CA ALA A 131 4.14 -18.51 -0.96
C ALA A 131 3.57 -17.58 0.12
N ASN A 132 2.55 -16.78 -0.23
CA ASN A 132 1.92 -15.89 0.73
C ASN A 132 1.18 -16.66 1.84
N ILE A 133 0.54 -17.77 1.50
CA ILE A 133 -0.12 -18.65 2.47
C ILE A 133 0.87 -19.16 3.54
N VAL A 134 2.01 -19.68 3.10
CA VAL A 134 3.05 -20.21 4.02
C VAL A 134 3.63 -19.09 4.88
N VAL A 135 3.92 -17.92 4.29
CA VAL A 135 4.42 -16.77 5.03
C VAL A 135 3.41 -16.29 6.06
N CYS A 136 2.13 -16.12 5.70
CA CYS A 136 1.08 -15.75 6.65
C CYS A 136 1.00 -16.74 7.81
N ALA A 137 1.10 -18.06 7.56
CA ALA A 137 1.09 -19.07 8.61
C ALA A 137 2.28 -18.94 9.58
N VAL A 138 3.48 -18.68 9.06
CA VAL A 138 4.68 -18.43 9.88
C VAL A 138 4.53 -17.12 10.66
N SER A 139 4.02 -16.06 10.03
CA SER A 139 3.75 -14.77 10.68
C SER A 139 2.75 -14.91 11.84
N ILE A 140 1.71 -15.73 11.69
CA ILE A 140 0.74 -16.01 12.76
C ILE A 140 1.44 -16.60 13.98
N VAL A 141 2.31 -17.61 13.77
CA VAL A 141 3.09 -18.23 14.86
C VAL A 141 4.03 -17.21 15.50
N PHE A 142 4.73 -16.42 14.70
CA PHE A 142 5.68 -15.41 15.17
C PHE A 142 5.00 -14.31 15.98
N VAL A 143 3.92 -13.71 15.48
CA VAL A 143 3.18 -12.66 16.18
C VAL A 143 2.49 -13.22 17.43
N GLY A 144 1.97 -14.46 17.37
CA GLY A 144 1.43 -15.16 18.53
C GLY A 144 2.48 -15.35 19.63
N TRP A 145 3.72 -15.66 19.26
CA TRP A 145 4.85 -15.72 20.18
C TRP A 145 5.20 -14.35 20.77
N LEU A 146 5.25 -13.29 19.95
CA LEU A 146 5.46 -11.92 20.46
C LEU A 146 4.37 -11.49 21.44
N LEU A 147 3.10 -11.79 21.14
CA LEU A 147 1.97 -11.49 22.02
C LEU A 147 2.09 -12.25 23.36
N PHE A 148 2.50 -13.51 23.34
CA PHE A 148 2.77 -14.28 24.54
C PHE A 148 3.88 -13.63 25.40
N LEU A 149 4.97 -13.19 24.77
CA LEU A 149 6.06 -12.52 25.47
C LEU A 149 5.64 -11.16 26.04
N ALA A 150 4.89 -10.36 25.27
CA ALA A 150 4.39 -9.06 25.69
C ALA A 150 3.48 -9.19 26.93
N ARG A 151 2.59 -10.18 26.95
CA ARG A 151 1.67 -10.42 28.08
C ARG A 151 2.36 -10.87 29.37
N ARG A 152 3.53 -11.50 29.29
CA ARG A 152 4.29 -11.94 30.48
C ARG A 152 5.06 -10.83 31.18
N ARG A 153 5.20 -9.65 30.56
CA ARG A 153 5.91 -8.49 31.14
C ARG A 153 5.08 -7.89 32.28
N LYS A 154 5.67 -7.73 33.48
CA LYS A 154 4.96 -7.25 34.68
C LYS A 154 4.78 -5.73 34.74
N ALA A 155 5.77 -4.97 34.29
CA ALA A 155 5.72 -3.51 34.25
C ALA A 155 6.33 -2.98 32.93
N ALA A 156 5.48 -2.39 32.10
CA ALA A 156 5.86 -1.80 30.82
C ALA A 156 4.79 -0.77 30.44
N VAL A 157 5.22 0.42 30.04
CA VAL A 157 4.33 1.52 29.64
C VAL A 157 3.50 1.09 28.43
N GLY A 158 2.18 1.27 28.50
CA GLY A 158 1.25 0.96 27.41
C GLY A 158 1.14 -0.52 27.08
N ARG A 159 1.47 -1.43 28.02
CA ARG A 159 1.47 -2.88 27.76
C ARG A 159 0.14 -3.39 27.22
N ILE A 160 -0.98 -2.92 27.77
CA ILE A 160 -2.31 -3.42 27.39
C ILE A 160 -2.59 -2.97 25.95
N GLU A 161 -2.41 -1.69 25.67
CA GLU A 161 -2.61 -1.05 24.39
C GLU A 161 -1.69 -1.65 23.30
N PHE A 162 -0.45 -1.98 23.65
CA PHE A 162 0.50 -2.63 22.74
C PHE A 162 0.10 -4.09 22.46
N CYS A 163 -0.37 -4.82 23.46
CA CYS A 163 -0.93 -6.16 23.26
C CYS A 163 -2.18 -6.11 22.36
N GLN A 164 -3.00 -5.05 22.45
CA GLN A 164 -4.16 -4.86 21.57
C GLN A 164 -3.73 -4.62 20.12
N PHE A 165 -2.71 -3.79 19.88
CA PHE A 165 -2.11 -3.63 18.56
C PHE A 165 -1.62 -4.97 17.98
N LEU A 166 -0.81 -5.73 18.75
CA LEU A 166 -0.34 -7.05 18.33
C LEU A 166 -1.50 -8.04 18.08
N THR A 167 -2.57 -7.96 18.86
CA THR A 167 -3.76 -8.80 18.69
C THR A 167 -4.49 -8.45 17.39
N LEU A 168 -4.65 -7.17 17.05
CA LEU A 168 -5.29 -6.75 15.80
C LEU A 168 -4.45 -7.16 14.58
N TYR A 169 -3.13 -6.97 14.63
CA TYR A 169 -2.24 -7.47 13.57
C TYR A 169 -2.25 -9.01 13.47
N PHE A 170 -2.28 -9.71 14.61
CA PHE A 170 -2.45 -11.17 14.61
C PHE A 170 -3.75 -11.60 13.92
N LEU A 171 -4.84 -10.85 14.13
CA LEU A 171 -6.13 -11.11 13.50
C LEU A 171 -6.15 -10.75 12.02
N THR A 172 -5.36 -9.80 11.52
CA THR A 172 -5.33 -9.48 10.09
C THR A 172 -4.73 -10.62 9.27
N LEU A 173 -3.71 -11.31 9.79
CA LEU A 173 -3.00 -12.38 9.07
C LEU A 173 -3.87 -13.55 8.57
N PRO A 174 -4.77 -14.18 9.35
CA PRO A 174 -5.65 -15.23 8.83
C PRO A 174 -6.65 -14.69 7.81
N PHE A 175 -7.11 -13.44 7.95
CA PHE A 175 -7.99 -12.80 6.97
C PHE A 175 -7.23 -12.48 5.68
N GLN A 176 -5.99 -12.01 5.77
CA GLN A 176 -5.10 -11.81 4.64
C GLN A 176 -4.86 -13.12 3.90
N LEU A 177 -4.58 -14.21 4.62
CA LEU A 177 -4.41 -15.55 4.05
C LEU A 177 -5.63 -15.96 3.20
N ILE A 178 -6.85 -15.73 3.68
CA ILE A 178 -8.07 -16.10 2.95
C ILE A 178 -8.33 -15.15 1.77
N THR A 179 -8.19 -13.84 1.99
CA THR A 179 -8.56 -12.80 0.99
C THR A 179 -7.56 -12.66 -0.15
N THR A 180 -6.31 -13.08 0.03
CA THR A 180 -5.24 -13.02 -0.97
C THR A 180 -4.76 -14.41 -1.44
N GLY A 181 -5.17 -15.48 -0.75
CA GLY A 181 -4.69 -16.85 -1.01
C GLY A 181 -5.24 -17.53 -2.26
N SER A 182 -6.26 -16.96 -2.91
CA SER A 182 -6.95 -17.56 -4.07
C SER A 182 -7.58 -18.93 -3.78
N PHE A 183 -8.20 -19.08 -2.58
CA PHE A 183 -8.89 -20.30 -2.15
C PHE A 183 -10.37 -20.32 -2.55
N LEU A 184 -11.04 -19.19 -2.39
CA LEU A 184 -12.47 -19.04 -2.62
C LEU A 184 -12.74 -18.56 -4.03
N GLU A 185 -13.95 -18.85 -4.52
CA GLU A 185 -14.42 -18.32 -5.80
C GLU A 185 -14.50 -16.79 -5.76
N GLN A 186 -14.03 -16.14 -6.83
CA GLN A 186 -14.13 -14.70 -6.97
C GLN A 186 -15.60 -14.28 -7.06
N GLY A 187 -15.96 -13.17 -6.45
CA GLY A 187 -17.36 -12.73 -6.39
C GLY A 187 -18.25 -13.54 -5.43
N SER A 188 -17.74 -14.54 -4.72
CA SER A 188 -18.55 -15.27 -3.74
C SER A 188 -18.91 -14.40 -2.52
N THR A 189 -20.11 -14.62 -1.97
CA THR A 189 -20.57 -14.00 -0.71
C THR A 189 -19.57 -14.15 0.44
N PRO A 190 -19.02 -15.36 0.74
CA PRO A 190 -18.05 -15.50 1.83
C PRO A 190 -16.76 -14.71 1.59
N LEU A 191 -16.20 -14.71 0.38
CA LEU A 191 -14.97 -13.97 0.08
C LEU A 191 -15.17 -12.45 0.26
N THR A 192 -16.31 -11.94 -0.22
CA THR A 192 -16.66 -10.51 -0.11
C THR A 192 -16.83 -10.10 1.36
N ALA A 193 -17.57 -10.88 2.15
CA ALA A 193 -17.79 -10.59 3.56
C ALA A 193 -16.47 -10.65 4.38
N ILE A 194 -15.64 -11.66 4.14
CA ILE A 194 -14.33 -11.79 4.79
C ILE A 194 -13.41 -10.63 4.40
N THR A 195 -13.43 -10.20 3.14
CA THR A 195 -12.65 -9.03 2.67
C THR A 195 -13.08 -7.75 3.38
N ALA A 196 -14.38 -7.54 3.59
CA ALA A 196 -14.86 -6.36 4.30
C ALA A 196 -14.42 -6.35 5.78
N VAL A 197 -14.48 -7.49 6.47
CA VAL A 197 -13.96 -7.62 7.84
C VAL A 197 -12.44 -7.42 7.86
N HIS A 198 -11.73 -7.96 6.87
CA HIS A 198 -10.29 -7.75 6.74
C HIS A 198 -9.93 -6.26 6.62
N ALA A 199 -10.64 -5.52 5.77
CA ALA A 199 -10.45 -4.07 5.63
C ALA A 199 -10.66 -3.32 6.95
N GLY A 200 -11.71 -3.70 7.71
CA GLY A 200 -11.95 -3.16 9.05
C GLY A 200 -10.84 -3.46 10.05
N LEU A 201 -10.30 -4.68 10.05
CA LEU A 201 -9.18 -5.06 10.91
C LEU A 201 -7.91 -4.26 10.57
N VAL A 202 -7.62 -4.05 9.29
CA VAL A 202 -6.48 -3.23 8.86
C VAL A 202 -6.64 -1.78 9.35
N ALA A 203 -7.78 -1.14 9.09
CA ALA A 203 -8.01 0.23 9.53
C ALA A 203 -7.90 0.39 11.06
N ALA A 204 -8.45 -0.56 11.82
CA ALA A 204 -8.36 -0.60 13.28
C ALA A 204 -6.93 -0.86 13.79
N THR A 205 -6.14 -1.69 13.09
CA THR A 205 -4.73 -1.95 13.42
C THR A 205 -3.90 -0.68 13.36
N PHE A 206 -4.08 0.15 12.33
CA PHE A 206 -3.37 1.42 12.20
C PHE A 206 -3.84 2.49 13.19
N TRP A 207 -5.11 2.47 13.59
CA TRP A 207 -5.53 3.24 14.76
C TRP A 207 -4.82 2.77 16.03
N ALA A 208 -4.78 1.45 16.30
CA ALA A 208 -4.11 0.93 17.48
C ALA A 208 -2.61 1.25 17.48
N LEU A 209 -1.95 1.23 16.31
CA LEU A 209 -0.57 1.69 16.15
C LEU A 209 -0.43 3.15 16.61
N LEU A 210 -1.21 4.07 16.03
CA LEU A 210 -1.18 5.49 16.39
C LEU A 210 -1.52 5.73 17.87
N GLY A 211 -2.55 5.06 18.38
CA GLY A 211 -2.96 5.12 19.78
C GLY A 211 -1.84 4.70 20.73
N ASN A 212 -1.02 3.70 20.35
CA ASN A 212 0.15 3.31 21.14
C ASN A 212 1.20 4.43 21.24
N ALA A 213 1.46 5.17 20.16
CA ALA A 213 2.34 6.34 20.23
C ALA A 213 1.77 7.46 21.11
N LEU A 214 0.45 7.70 21.05
CA LEU A 214 -0.22 8.68 21.91
C LEU A 214 -0.14 8.30 23.39
N VAL A 215 -0.36 7.04 23.74
CA VAL A 215 -0.20 6.56 25.12
C VAL A 215 1.27 6.68 25.57
N SER A 216 2.22 6.48 24.65
CA SER A 216 3.65 6.64 24.94
C SER A 216 4.07 8.08 25.26
N THR A 217 3.24 9.10 24.94
CA THR A 217 3.54 10.49 25.36
C THR A 217 3.25 10.74 26.84
N GLN A 218 2.71 9.76 27.58
CA GLN A 218 2.41 9.84 29.01
C GLN A 218 1.47 11.00 29.40
N LEU A 219 0.69 11.52 28.45
CA LEU A 219 -0.32 12.56 28.72
C LEU A 219 -1.51 12.00 29.51
N VAL A 220 -1.80 10.72 29.30
CA VAL A 220 -2.79 9.95 30.04
C VAL A 220 -2.05 8.76 30.64
N GLU A 221 -2.30 8.47 31.91
CA GLU A 221 -1.75 7.30 32.58
C GLU A 221 -2.16 6.02 31.84
N ASP A 222 -1.17 5.24 31.42
CA ASP A 222 -1.37 4.01 30.65
C ASP A 222 -2.08 2.93 31.49
N GLY A 223 -2.90 2.10 30.84
CA GLY A 223 -3.67 1.07 31.53
C GLY A 223 -4.80 1.57 32.45
N THR A 224 -5.00 2.89 32.59
CA THR A 224 -6.18 3.45 33.27
C THR A 224 -7.42 3.36 32.39
N LEU A 225 -8.61 3.42 33.00
CA LEU A 225 -9.86 3.49 32.24
C LEU A 225 -9.91 4.73 31.32
N ALA A 226 -9.26 5.82 31.70
CA ALA A 226 -9.18 7.04 30.90
C ALA A 226 -8.36 6.84 29.61
N SER A 227 -7.33 5.98 29.62
CA SER A 227 -6.61 5.56 28.40
C SER A 227 -7.40 4.53 27.60
N LEU A 228 -7.89 3.48 28.28
CA LEU A 228 -8.46 2.32 27.62
C LEU A 228 -9.81 2.60 26.95
N ILE A 229 -10.68 3.43 27.52
CA ILE A 229 -11.99 3.73 26.93
C ILE A 229 -11.86 4.38 25.54
N PRO A 230 -11.17 5.54 25.37
CA PRO A 230 -11.05 6.15 24.05
C PRO A 230 -10.25 5.28 23.07
N PHE A 231 -9.23 4.57 23.55
CA PHE A 231 -8.45 3.65 22.72
C PHE A 231 -9.32 2.54 22.12
N ASN A 232 -10.09 1.84 22.96
CA ASN A 232 -10.99 0.77 22.54
C ASN A 232 -12.18 1.26 21.72
N PHE A 233 -12.75 2.40 22.09
CA PHE A 233 -13.85 3.02 21.34
C PHE A 233 -13.42 3.29 19.89
N LEU A 234 -12.24 3.87 19.69
CA LEU A 234 -11.74 4.16 18.35
C LEU A 234 -11.31 2.91 17.58
N ILE A 235 -10.76 1.88 18.24
CA ILE A 235 -10.57 0.55 17.60
C ILE A 235 -11.91 0.06 17.04
N LEU A 236 -12.95 0.05 17.87
CA LEU A 236 -14.27 -0.44 17.47
C LEU A 236 -14.89 0.45 16.39
N ALA A 237 -14.72 1.77 16.46
CA ALA A 237 -15.24 2.70 15.47
C ALA A 237 -14.58 2.50 14.10
N PHE A 238 -13.25 2.44 14.03
CA PHE A 238 -12.53 2.18 12.77
C PHE A 238 -12.87 0.80 12.19
N PHE A 239 -12.95 -0.22 13.05
CA PHE A 239 -13.33 -1.57 12.64
C PHE A 239 -14.76 -1.61 12.07
N ALA A 240 -15.74 -1.12 12.82
CA ALA A 240 -17.16 -1.21 12.46
C ALA A 240 -17.48 -0.33 11.25
N ALA A 241 -16.99 0.92 11.22
CA ALA A 241 -17.24 1.84 10.12
C ALA A 241 -16.64 1.32 8.81
N THR A 242 -15.36 0.90 8.82
CA THR A 242 -14.69 0.41 7.61
C THR A 242 -15.28 -0.92 7.13
N THR A 243 -15.64 -1.82 8.05
CA THR A 243 -16.31 -3.08 7.69
C THR A 243 -17.67 -2.79 7.05
N TYR A 244 -18.48 -1.92 7.65
CA TYR A 244 -19.80 -1.55 7.11
C TYR A 244 -19.69 -0.92 5.72
N ILE A 245 -18.79 0.07 5.55
CA ILE A 245 -18.56 0.73 4.26
C ILE A 245 -18.08 -0.28 3.22
N SER A 246 -17.18 -1.20 3.58
CA SER A 246 -16.67 -2.21 2.66
C SER A 246 -17.74 -3.25 2.26
N LEU A 247 -18.61 -3.64 3.20
CA LEU A 247 -19.78 -4.48 2.92
C LEU A 247 -20.76 -3.76 1.99
N ASP A 248 -21.01 -2.48 2.23
CA ASP A 248 -21.88 -1.66 1.40
C ASP A 248 -21.37 -1.56 -0.04
N VAL A 249 -20.07 -1.34 -0.22
CA VAL A 249 -19.44 -1.31 -1.56
C VAL A 249 -19.53 -2.68 -2.24
N GLY A 250 -19.22 -3.75 -1.51
CA GLY A 250 -19.19 -5.10 -2.08
C GLY A 250 -20.58 -5.67 -2.44
N PHE A 251 -21.58 -5.45 -1.58
CA PHE A 251 -22.95 -5.98 -1.78
C PHE A 251 -23.94 -4.93 -2.31
N THR A 252 -23.51 -3.68 -2.49
CA THR A 252 -24.39 -2.56 -2.88
C THR A 252 -25.64 -2.48 -1.98
N LEU A 253 -25.45 -2.60 -0.66
CA LEU A 253 -26.55 -2.60 0.32
C LEU A 253 -27.34 -1.29 0.29
N THR A 254 -26.62 -0.20 0.09
CA THR A 254 -27.13 1.15 -0.09
C THR A 254 -26.54 1.76 -1.36
N HIS A 255 -27.20 2.81 -1.87
CA HIS A 255 -26.69 3.60 -3.00
C HIS A 255 -25.75 4.75 -2.55
N VAL A 256 -25.27 4.73 -1.30
CA VAL A 256 -24.50 5.83 -0.73
C VAL A 256 -23.02 5.74 -1.12
N PHE A 257 -22.43 4.54 -1.10
CA PHE A 257 -21.00 4.34 -1.37
C PHE A 257 -20.70 3.59 -2.67
N GLY A 258 -21.72 3.31 -3.49
CA GLY A 258 -21.62 2.67 -4.80
C GLY A 258 -22.98 2.46 -5.46
N PRO A 259 -23.03 1.78 -6.62
CA PRO A 259 -21.90 1.28 -7.40
C PRO A 259 -21.15 2.39 -8.13
N SER A 260 -19.91 2.10 -8.53
CA SER A 260 -19.09 3.06 -9.26
C SER A 260 -19.71 3.44 -10.62
N ASN A 261 -19.63 4.71 -10.99
CA ASN A 261 -20.12 5.23 -12.26
C ASN A 261 -19.05 6.15 -12.89
N PRO A 262 -18.31 5.70 -13.92
CA PRO A 262 -18.48 4.44 -14.66
C PRO A 262 -18.00 3.19 -13.87
N PRO A 263 -18.63 2.00 -14.03
CA PRO A 263 -18.27 0.79 -13.28
C PRO A 263 -16.83 0.32 -13.45
N GLN A 264 -16.21 0.65 -14.59
CA GLN A 264 -14.85 0.25 -14.95
C GLN A 264 -13.79 0.89 -14.05
N ASN A 265 -14.10 2.03 -13.41
CA ASN A 265 -13.13 2.74 -12.57
C ASN A 265 -12.98 2.14 -11.17
N LEU A 266 -13.92 1.28 -10.75
CA LEU A 266 -13.96 0.69 -9.41
C LEU A 266 -13.84 1.78 -8.32
N HIS A 267 -14.59 2.86 -8.49
CA HIS A 267 -14.46 4.06 -7.68
C HIS A 267 -15.08 3.90 -6.29
N SER A 268 -14.30 4.10 -5.23
CA SER A 268 -14.81 4.27 -3.87
C SER A 268 -13.84 5.06 -3.00
N VAL A 269 -14.11 6.36 -2.84
CA VAL A 269 -13.30 7.25 -1.98
C VAL A 269 -13.22 6.75 -0.53
N PRO A 270 -14.31 6.35 0.15
CA PRO A 270 -14.24 5.96 1.56
C PRO A 270 -13.37 4.73 1.80
N VAL A 271 -13.51 3.68 0.98
CA VAL A 271 -12.67 2.48 1.09
C VAL A 271 -11.21 2.85 0.82
N PHE A 272 -10.93 3.65 -0.21
CA PHE A 272 -9.57 4.10 -0.52
C PHE A 272 -8.93 4.88 0.62
N VAL A 273 -9.67 5.80 1.24
CA VAL A 273 -9.18 6.57 2.37
C VAL A 273 -8.91 5.67 3.56
N LEU A 274 -9.83 4.76 3.91
CA LEU A 274 -9.71 3.93 5.11
C LEU A 274 -8.69 2.80 5.00
N THR A 275 -8.42 2.28 3.79
CA THR A 275 -7.49 1.16 3.58
C THR A 275 -6.13 1.55 3.00
N SER A 276 -5.97 2.78 2.49
CA SER A 276 -4.69 3.27 1.93
C SER A 276 -4.20 4.55 2.59
N ILE A 277 -5.00 5.62 2.57
CA ILE A 277 -4.56 6.94 3.09
C ILE A 277 -4.42 6.93 4.61
N TRP A 278 -5.41 6.38 5.32
CA TRP A 278 -5.42 6.30 6.78
C TRP A 278 -4.26 5.47 7.32
N PRO A 279 -4.00 4.24 6.85
CA PRO A 279 -2.82 3.47 7.24
C PRO A 279 -1.50 4.22 7.04
N GLY A 280 -1.31 4.84 5.87
CA GLY A 280 -0.11 5.62 5.56
C GLY A 280 0.06 6.82 6.50
N ALA A 281 -1.00 7.61 6.70
CA ALA A 281 -1.00 8.76 7.60
C ALA A 281 -0.74 8.36 9.05
N ALA A 282 -1.43 7.33 9.55
CA ALA A 282 -1.27 6.82 10.91
C ALA A 282 0.17 6.33 11.17
N ALA A 283 0.78 5.61 10.21
CA ALA A 283 2.16 5.17 10.31
C ALA A 283 3.16 6.35 10.37
N ILE A 284 3.00 7.35 9.50
CA ILE A 284 3.86 8.54 9.50
C ILE A 284 3.76 9.29 10.84
N ILE A 285 2.53 9.54 11.31
CA ILE A 285 2.30 10.23 12.58
C ILE A 285 2.86 9.40 13.74
N TYR A 286 2.68 8.08 13.73
CA TYR A 286 3.26 7.17 14.72
C TYR A 286 4.79 7.32 14.80
N PHE A 287 5.50 7.24 13.67
CA PHE A 287 6.96 7.34 13.68
C PHE A 287 7.43 8.73 14.15
N LEU A 288 6.77 9.81 13.72
CA LEU A 288 7.08 11.16 14.19
C LEU A 288 6.88 11.32 15.70
N LEU A 289 5.76 10.80 16.23
CA LEU A 289 5.49 10.81 17.67
C LEU A 289 6.50 9.96 18.44
N MET A 290 6.86 8.77 17.96
CA MET A 290 7.84 7.93 18.65
C MET A 290 9.24 8.55 18.64
N ILE A 291 9.64 9.22 17.56
CA ILE A 291 10.89 10.01 17.54
C ILE A 291 10.83 11.12 18.61
N TYR A 292 9.71 11.85 18.69
CA TYR A 292 9.51 12.89 19.70
C TYR A 292 9.53 12.32 21.13
N VAL A 293 8.86 11.19 21.39
CA VAL A 293 8.84 10.54 22.70
C VAL A 293 10.25 10.11 23.10
N VAL A 294 10.97 9.42 22.21
CA VAL A 294 12.29 8.85 22.52
C VAL A 294 13.35 9.94 22.72
N LEU A 295 13.39 10.95 21.84
CA LEU A 295 14.38 12.03 21.92
C LEU A 295 13.99 13.16 22.87
N GLY A 296 12.71 13.54 22.88
CA GLY A 296 12.23 14.71 23.61
C GLY A 296 11.84 14.40 25.05
N ILE A 297 11.14 13.28 25.28
CA ILE A 297 10.64 12.92 26.61
C ILE A 297 11.67 12.05 27.35
N LEU A 298 12.12 10.96 26.72
CA LEU A 298 13.05 10.02 27.36
C LEU A 298 14.52 10.44 27.25
N ASN A 299 14.87 11.24 26.24
CA ASN A 299 16.23 11.67 25.96
C ASN A 299 17.24 10.51 25.86
N GLU A 300 16.81 9.39 25.26
CA GLU A 300 17.65 8.21 25.04
C GLU A 300 17.77 7.89 23.55
N PHE A 301 19.00 7.86 23.02
CA PHE A 301 19.22 7.65 21.59
C PHE A 301 19.14 6.18 21.15
N ARG A 302 19.33 5.23 22.08
CA ARG A 302 19.42 3.79 21.73
C ARG A 302 18.14 3.24 21.09
N PRO A 303 16.91 3.54 21.59
CA PRO A 303 15.68 2.99 21.03
C PRO A 303 15.36 3.47 19.61
N ILE A 304 15.90 4.61 19.19
CA ILE A 304 15.59 5.23 17.88
C ILE A 304 15.93 4.31 16.73
N TRP A 305 17.03 3.56 16.83
CA TRP A 305 17.46 2.66 15.76
C TRP A 305 16.43 1.57 15.47
N TYR A 306 15.67 1.12 16.47
CA TYR A 306 14.56 0.19 16.25
C TYR A 306 13.43 0.86 15.46
N TYR A 307 13.01 2.08 15.83
CA TYR A 307 11.93 2.77 15.10
C TYR A 307 12.33 3.14 13.67
N VAL A 308 13.58 3.56 13.44
CA VAL A 308 14.10 3.84 12.10
C VAL A 308 14.13 2.56 11.26
N LEU A 309 14.61 1.45 11.81
CA LEU A 309 14.62 0.17 11.12
C LEU A 309 13.19 -0.32 10.80
N ALA A 310 12.26 -0.20 11.75
CA ALA A 310 10.85 -0.54 11.53
C ALA A 310 10.22 0.32 10.41
N MET A 311 10.52 1.62 10.38
CA MET A 311 10.05 2.53 9.33
C MET A 311 10.60 2.12 7.96
N ILE A 312 11.90 1.81 7.87
CA ILE A 312 12.52 1.35 6.61
C ILE A 312 11.87 0.04 6.14
N LEU A 313 11.71 -0.95 7.04
CA LEU A 313 11.08 -2.22 6.70
C LEU A 313 9.62 -2.03 6.24
N PHE A 314 8.87 -1.16 6.91
CA PHE A 314 7.49 -0.85 6.52
C PHE A 314 7.43 -0.19 5.14
N VAL A 315 8.28 0.80 4.86
CA VAL A 315 8.33 1.46 3.54
C VAL A 315 8.73 0.47 2.45
N LEU A 316 9.75 -0.36 2.68
CA LEU A 316 10.16 -1.41 1.74
C LEU A 316 9.02 -2.39 1.49
N SER A 317 8.26 -2.78 2.52
CA SER A 317 7.07 -3.61 2.37
C SER A 317 6.03 -2.97 1.43
N GLN A 318 5.77 -1.67 1.55
CA GLN A 318 4.82 -0.99 0.66
C GLN A 318 5.36 -0.89 -0.77
N LEU A 319 6.65 -0.59 -0.94
CA LEU A 319 7.28 -0.53 -2.27
C LEU A 319 7.25 -1.90 -2.96
N ASP A 320 7.53 -2.97 -2.23
CA ASP A 320 7.47 -4.34 -2.76
C ASP A 320 6.05 -4.70 -3.15
N TYR A 321 5.05 -4.34 -2.33
CA TYR A 321 3.65 -4.64 -2.60
C TYR A 321 3.09 -3.91 -3.82
N PHE A 322 3.39 -2.60 -3.98
CA PHE A 322 2.82 -1.78 -5.05
C PHE A 322 3.65 -1.78 -6.35
N LEU A 323 4.99 -1.93 -6.27
CA LEU A 323 5.86 -1.82 -7.46
C LEU A 323 6.44 -3.17 -7.89
N LEU A 324 7.00 -3.94 -6.95
CA LEU A 324 7.75 -5.15 -7.27
C LEU A 324 6.83 -6.37 -7.48
N ASN A 325 5.63 -6.35 -6.90
CA ASN A 325 4.67 -7.44 -6.94
C ASN A 325 4.32 -7.89 -8.37
N LYS A 326 4.06 -6.95 -9.28
CA LYS A 326 3.82 -7.23 -10.71
C LYS A 326 5.00 -7.96 -11.35
N VAL A 327 6.22 -7.47 -11.11
CA VAL A 327 7.46 -7.99 -11.72
C VAL A 327 7.72 -9.43 -11.27
N ILE A 328 7.48 -9.73 -9.99
CA ILE A 328 7.62 -11.08 -9.45
C ILE A 328 6.56 -12.01 -10.05
N CYS A 329 5.31 -11.55 -10.16
CA CYS A 329 4.24 -12.34 -10.75
C CYS A 329 4.54 -12.72 -12.21
N GLU A 330 4.95 -11.75 -13.03
CA GLU A 330 5.32 -11.99 -14.43
C GLU A 330 6.56 -12.91 -14.54
N GLY A 331 7.57 -12.68 -13.70
CA GLY A 331 8.80 -13.48 -13.67
C GLY A 331 8.58 -14.94 -13.26
N THR A 332 7.55 -15.24 -12.47
CA THR A 332 7.20 -16.62 -12.05
C THR A 332 6.11 -17.25 -12.90
N SER A 333 5.68 -16.60 -13.99
CA SER A 333 4.57 -17.04 -14.85
C SER A 333 3.27 -17.25 -14.06
N ALA A 334 2.91 -16.27 -13.22
CA ALA A 334 1.69 -16.26 -12.41
C ALA A 334 1.55 -17.41 -11.40
N LYS A 335 2.65 -18.06 -11.00
CA LYS A 335 2.65 -19.10 -9.96
C LYS A 335 2.73 -18.53 -8.55
N ILE A 336 3.46 -17.43 -8.39
CA ILE A 336 3.72 -16.77 -7.10
C ILE A 336 3.68 -15.26 -7.33
N ASP A 337 3.05 -14.52 -6.43
CA ASP A 337 3.09 -13.05 -6.45
C ASP A 337 4.02 -12.47 -5.37
N GLY A 338 4.31 -11.17 -5.42
CA GLY A 338 5.20 -10.51 -4.46
C GLY A 338 4.57 -10.22 -3.09
N SER A 339 3.31 -10.56 -2.86
CA SER A 339 2.63 -10.26 -1.58
C SER A 339 3.27 -10.98 -0.39
N PHE A 340 3.93 -12.13 -0.60
CA PHE A 340 4.65 -12.82 0.47
C PHE A 340 5.86 -12.01 0.96
N VAL A 341 6.59 -11.32 0.07
CA VAL A 341 7.74 -10.49 0.45
C VAL A 341 7.29 -9.32 1.31
N ALA A 342 6.22 -8.63 0.86
CA ALA A 342 5.60 -7.57 1.63
C ALA A 342 5.18 -8.09 3.02
N THR A 343 4.52 -9.24 3.11
CA THR A 343 4.11 -9.83 4.39
C THR A 343 5.27 -10.13 5.32
N ILE A 344 6.40 -10.65 4.79
CA ILE A 344 7.63 -10.88 5.58
C ILE A 344 8.14 -9.55 6.14
N LEU A 345 8.27 -8.53 5.29
CA LEU A 345 8.82 -7.23 5.68
C LEU A 345 7.91 -6.49 6.68
N GLU A 346 6.60 -6.54 6.48
CA GLU A 346 5.62 -5.99 7.42
C GLU A 346 5.66 -6.71 8.77
N THR A 347 5.69 -8.05 8.75
CA THR A 347 5.81 -8.85 9.98
C THR A 347 7.12 -8.57 10.70
N ALA A 348 8.22 -8.41 9.95
CA ALA A 348 9.51 -8.01 10.50
C ALA A 348 9.46 -6.61 11.10
N ALA A 349 8.81 -5.64 10.45
CA ALA A 349 8.60 -4.30 11.00
C ALA A 349 7.87 -4.36 12.34
N VAL A 350 6.79 -5.15 12.46
CA VAL A 350 6.07 -5.38 13.73
C VAL A 350 6.98 -6.01 14.79
N GLY A 351 7.83 -6.98 14.40
CA GLY A 351 8.83 -7.56 15.30
C GLY A 351 9.85 -6.53 15.81
N ILE A 352 10.32 -5.62 14.95
CA ILE A 352 11.22 -4.53 15.36
C ILE A 352 10.48 -3.49 16.23
N LEU A 353 9.20 -3.21 15.97
CA LEU A 353 8.39 -2.36 16.86
C LEU A 353 8.25 -2.98 18.25
N TYR A 354 8.08 -4.30 18.36
CA TYR A 354 8.11 -5.00 19.65
C TYR A 354 9.46 -4.81 20.36
N MET A 355 10.58 -4.91 19.63
CA MET A 355 11.91 -4.67 20.20
C MET A 355 12.10 -3.21 20.65
N GLY A 356 11.60 -2.25 19.87
CA GLY A 356 11.58 -0.82 20.22
C GLY A 356 10.78 -0.55 21.49
N TRP A 357 9.54 -1.05 21.54
CA TRP A 357 8.68 -0.97 22.73
C TRP A 357 9.38 -1.58 23.95
N ARG A 358 9.96 -2.77 23.80
CA ARG A 358 10.70 -3.44 24.87
C ARG A 358 11.88 -2.61 25.36
N SER A 359 12.68 -2.04 24.46
CA SER A 359 13.89 -1.28 24.80
C SER A 359 13.59 -0.04 25.63
N ILE A 360 12.49 0.66 25.34
CA ILE A 360 12.04 1.83 26.10
C ILE A 360 11.61 1.45 27.52
N THR A 361 11.14 0.22 27.72
CA THR A 361 10.59 -0.25 29.00
C THR A 361 11.61 -0.95 29.91
N GLU A 362 12.78 -1.34 29.39
CA GLU A 362 13.83 -2.02 30.18
C GLU A 362 14.71 -1.02 30.96
N GLY A 363 14.93 0.19 30.40
CA GLY A 363 15.75 1.23 31.05
C GLY A 363 15.25 1.68 32.43
N SER A 364 13.95 1.52 32.74
CA SER A 364 13.38 1.98 34.01
C SER A 364 13.46 0.97 35.17
N TRP A 365 13.83 -0.29 34.94
CA TRP A 365 13.74 -1.35 35.97
C TRP A 365 15.08 -2.03 36.31
N ASP A 366 16.05 -2.06 35.39
CA ASP A 366 17.33 -2.74 35.63
C ASP A 366 18.32 -1.93 36.48
N GLU A 367 18.09 -0.62 36.69
CA GLU A 367 18.95 0.22 37.53
C GLU A 367 18.77 0.00 39.05
N ASN A 368 17.77 -0.77 39.48
CA ASN A 368 17.45 -1.00 40.90
C ASN A 368 17.75 -2.41 41.43
N VAL A 369 18.61 -3.18 40.76
CA VAL A 369 19.22 -4.38 41.39
C VAL A 369 20.58 -4.00 41.96
N TYR A 370 20.58 -3.07 42.91
CA TYR A 370 21.73 -2.84 43.79
C TYR A 370 21.76 -3.99 44.80
N TYR A 371 22.66 -4.96 44.62
CA TYR A 371 22.96 -5.93 45.66
C TYR A 371 23.72 -5.21 46.77
N PRO A 372 23.17 -5.07 48.00
CA PRO A 372 24.00 -4.73 49.14
C PRO A 372 24.87 -5.95 49.44
N TRP A 373 26.17 -5.85 49.18
CA TRP A 373 27.17 -6.71 49.81
C TRP A 373 27.44 -6.19 51.23
#